data_AF-A0A1I8HC12-F1
#
_entry.id   AF-A0A1I8HC12-F1
#
_cell.length_a   1.000
_cell.length_b   1.000
_cell.length_c   1.000
_cell.angle_alpha   90.00
_cell.angle_beta   90.00
_cell.angle_gamma   90.00
#
_symmetry.space_group_name_H-M   'P 1'
#
loop_
_entity.id
_entity.type
_entity.pdbx_description
1 polymer ?
#
loop_
_entity_poly.entity_id
_entity_poly.type
_entity_poly.pdbx_seq_one_letter_code
_entity_poly.pdbx_strand_id
1 'polypeptide(L)'
;LHRASGLVAVASAAEIRLYQLAPSVSEPMRAIATGSRGQPVSRLRFSPDGAWLMAAVGSSLYTYSVMLGCLIDRLDCPAPPIVCFDMSPTGDLLVTGHQDRLGLQVWVNSTLFKPLIGGLTVDSASAAVADSDGDSTGGDGLVTLTGLPPGRWQCLVDLDAIRARNAVQQPLVPKAAPFFLGATSSSTRSTTAAKSALEPLDSTGAAEISSRQSEPILLSEFSRRLLLASDDASSEDSRQDRLIACLAHLEGLNPTAIDSEIRDLSDDSFAAFLHAAAACLERGTHFETSQAYLAVFLRHHGVAIATAASTESESCRTALANLRKIQRQVWSRIADSMLETESLLAYTREGLVGHAM
;
A
#
# COMPACT_ATOMS: atom_id res chain seq x y z
N LEU A 1 30.73 -13.72 20.22
CA LEU A 1 31.15 -13.36 18.85
C LEU A 1 30.11 -13.90 17.89
N HIS A 2 29.48 -13.01 17.12
CA HIS A 2 28.68 -13.38 15.96
C HIS A 2 29.58 -13.29 14.72
N ARG A 3 29.92 -14.44 14.12
CA ARG A 3 30.93 -14.51 13.05
C ARG A 3 30.50 -13.79 11.78
N ALA A 4 29.21 -13.89 11.43
CA ALA A 4 28.72 -13.32 10.17
C ALA A 4 28.70 -11.78 10.18
N SER A 5 28.46 -11.15 11.34
CA SER A 5 28.47 -9.68 11.46
C SER A 5 29.78 -9.12 12.05
N GLY A 6 30.71 -9.97 12.45
CA GLY A 6 31.94 -9.53 13.13
C GLY A 6 31.69 -8.85 14.48
N LEU A 7 30.56 -9.12 15.14
CA LEU A 7 30.18 -8.47 16.40
C LEU A 7 30.62 -9.27 17.61
N VAL A 8 31.21 -8.59 18.59
CA VAL A 8 31.57 -9.15 19.89
C VAL A 8 30.75 -8.44 20.96
N ALA A 9 30.14 -9.22 21.83
CA ALA A 9 29.45 -8.70 23.01
C ALA A 9 30.19 -9.16 24.25
N VAL A 10 30.41 -8.24 25.17
CA VAL A 10 31.08 -8.46 26.45
C VAL A 10 30.14 -7.98 27.55
N ALA A 11 29.75 -8.89 28.45
CA ALA A 11 28.99 -8.52 29.63
C ALA A 11 29.95 -8.11 30.76
N SER A 12 29.79 -6.90 31.27
CA SER A 12 30.33 -6.42 32.55
C SER A 12 29.25 -6.53 33.64
N ALA A 13 29.60 -6.28 34.89
CA ALA A 13 28.70 -6.42 36.04
C ALA A 13 27.43 -5.54 35.97
N ALA A 14 27.46 -4.44 35.22
CA ALA A 14 26.35 -3.47 35.12
C ALA A 14 25.97 -3.08 33.67
N GLU A 15 26.71 -3.53 32.68
CA GLU A 15 26.52 -3.14 31.28
C GLU A 15 26.99 -4.23 30.32
N ILE A 16 26.33 -4.34 29.18
CA ILE A 16 26.77 -5.15 28.07
C ILE A 16 27.35 -4.22 27.01
N ARG A 17 28.64 -4.39 26.69
CA ARG A 17 29.32 -3.61 25.66
C ARG A 17 29.42 -4.41 24.36
N LEU A 18 29.05 -3.77 23.26
CA LEU A 18 29.13 -4.30 21.91
C LEU A 18 30.31 -3.67 21.18
N TYR A 19 31.14 -4.52 20.57
CA TYR A 19 32.33 -4.16 19.81
C TYR A 19 32.19 -4.72 18.39
N GLN A 20 32.59 -3.94 17.39
CA GLN A 20 32.80 -4.44 16.03
C GLN A 20 34.25 -4.84 15.89
N LEU A 21 34.50 -6.04 15.38
CA LEU A 21 35.84 -6.57 15.14
C LEU A 21 36.45 -5.88 13.90
N ALA A 22 36.89 -4.64 14.08
CA ALA A 22 37.63 -3.87 13.08
C ALA A 22 39.05 -3.60 13.63
N PRO A 23 40.10 -3.64 12.78
CA PRO A 23 41.50 -3.57 13.23
C PRO A 23 41.88 -2.24 13.93
N SER A 24 41.05 -1.21 13.83
CA SER A 24 41.35 0.15 14.30
C SER A 24 40.40 0.68 15.38
N VAL A 25 39.39 -0.08 15.82
CA VAL A 25 38.34 0.43 16.73
C VAL A 25 38.43 -0.28 18.09
N SER A 26 38.89 0.45 19.10
CA SER A 26 38.91 0.01 20.52
C SER A 26 37.65 0.45 21.27
N GLU A 27 36.91 1.41 20.72
CA GLU A 27 35.72 1.95 21.36
C GLU A 27 34.52 0.99 21.21
N PRO A 28 33.70 0.82 22.26
CA PRO A 28 32.48 0.05 22.14
C PRO A 28 31.51 0.81 21.22
N MET A 29 31.00 0.12 20.21
CA MET A 29 29.92 0.67 19.37
C MET A 29 28.69 1.04 20.21
N ARG A 30 28.45 0.28 21.28
CA ARG A 30 27.31 0.52 22.16
C ARG A 30 27.52 -0.08 23.54
N ALA A 31 27.09 0.64 24.56
CA ALA A 31 26.88 0.12 25.90
C ALA A 31 25.38 0.02 26.15
N ILE A 32 24.91 -1.19 26.46
CA ILE A 32 23.53 -1.49 26.85
C ILE A 32 23.54 -1.66 28.37
N ALA A 33 22.83 -0.80 29.10
CA ALA A 33 22.68 -0.96 30.54
C ALA A 33 21.91 -2.26 30.81
N THR A 34 22.49 -3.17 31.59
CA THR A 34 21.75 -4.36 32.01
C THR A 34 20.71 -3.90 33.02
N GLY A 35 19.42 -4.01 32.66
CA GLY A 35 18.31 -3.78 33.60
C GLY A 35 18.25 -4.76 34.77
N SER A 36 19.31 -5.54 34.99
CA SER A 36 19.51 -6.42 36.12
C SER A 36 19.80 -5.57 37.37
N ARG A 37 19.06 -5.82 38.46
CA ARG A 37 19.28 -5.22 39.80
C ARG A 37 20.62 -5.66 40.42
N GLY A 38 21.75 -5.51 39.73
CA GLY A 38 23.08 -5.93 40.19
C GLY A 38 23.32 -7.44 40.18
N GLN A 39 22.50 -8.22 39.46
CA GLN A 39 22.71 -9.65 39.27
C GLN A 39 23.65 -9.90 38.07
N PRO A 40 24.63 -10.81 38.19
CA PRO A 40 25.56 -11.09 37.10
C PRO A 40 24.87 -11.79 35.93
N VAL A 41 25.32 -11.48 34.72
CA VAL A 41 24.90 -12.17 33.49
C VAL A 41 25.56 -13.55 33.48
N SER A 42 24.77 -14.63 33.51
CA SER A 42 25.28 -16.00 33.52
C SER A 42 25.75 -16.44 32.12
N ARG A 43 25.02 -16.05 31.09
CA ARG A 43 25.33 -16.37 29.70
C ARG A 43 24.83 -15.26 28.77
N LEU A 44 25.57 -15.05 27.68
CA LEU A 44 25.23 -14.09 26.65
C LEU A 44 25.39 -14.73 25.26
N ARG A 45 24.36 -14.60 24.40
CA ARG A 45 24.36 -15.14 23.03
C ARG A 45 23.65 -14.18 22.08
N PHE A 46 24.14 -14.14 20.84
CA PHE A 46 23.46 -13.47 19.75
C PHE A 46 22.40 -14.40 19.14
N SER A 47 21.35 -13.82 18.56
CA SER A 47 20.50 -14.53 17.62
C SER A 47 21.28 -14.95 16.36
N PRO A 48 20.81 -15.96 15.61
CA PRO A 48 21.50 -16.42 14.38
C PRO A 48 21.63 -15.36 13.29
N ASP A 49 20.72 -14.39 13.24
CA ASP A 49 20.74 -13.25 12.31
C ASP A 49 21.57 -12.06 12.84
N GLY A 50 21.99 -12.10 14.10
CA GLY A 50 22.70 -11.03 14.79
C GLY A 50 21.86 -9.80 15.13
N ALA A 51 20.54 -9.83 14.90
CA ALA A 51 19.64 -8.72 15.19
C ALA A 51 19.38 -8.54 16.69
N TRP A 52 19.40 -9.63 17.45
CA TRP A 52 19.14 -9.64 18.88
C TRP A 52 20.32 -10.14 19.70
N LEU A 53 20.37 -9.64 20.92
CA LEU A 53 21.30 -10.08 21.94
C LEU A 53 20.53 -10.56 23.16
N MET A 54 20.69 -11.83 23.47
CA MET A 54 20.05 -12.48 24.61
C MET A 54 21.03 -12.57 25.77
N ALA A 55 20.59 -12.18 26.96
CA ALA A 55 21.37 -12.25 28.20
C ALA A 55 20.55 -12.95 29.29
N ALA A 56 21.10 -14.04 29.84
CA ALA A 56 20.50 -14.73 30.98
C ALA A 56 20.99 -14.10 32.29
N VAL A 57 20.04 -13.71 33.14
CA VAL A 57 20.30 -13.09 34.44
C VAL A 57 19.39 -13.77 35.48
N GLY A 58 19.98 -14.53 36.39
CA GLY A 58 19.22 -15.29 37.38
C GLY A 58 18.26 -16.28 36.70
N SER A 59 16.95 -16.13 36.92
CA SER A 59 15.90 -16.95 36.29
C SER A 59 15.22 -16.31 35.08
N SER A 60 15.71 -15.15 34.64
CA SER A 60 15.10 -14.37 33.55
C SER A 60 16.05 -14.28 32.36
N LEU A 61 15.48 -14.34 31.16
CA LEU A 61 16.21 -14.10 29.91
C LEU A 61 15.78 -12.75 29.35
N TYR A 62 16.75 -11.86 29.16
CA TYR A 62 16.55 -10.53 28.58
C TYR A 62 16.94 -10.56 27.10
N THR A 63 16.07 -10.07 26.24
CA THR A 63 16.32 -9.96 24.80
C THR A 63 16.46 -8.49 24.43
N TYR A 64 17.62 -8.10 23.91
CA TYR A 64 17.94 -6.74 23.50
C TYR A 64 18.02 -6.63 21.98
N SER A 65 17.59 -5.50 21.41
CA SER A 65 17.86 -5.17 20.01
C SER A 65 19.30 -4.70 19.87
N VAL A 66 20.09 -5.33 19.00
CA VAL A 66 21.46 -4.90 18.71
C VAL A 66 21.48 -3.52 18.06
N MET A 67 20.57 -3.30 17.10
CA MET A 67 20.48 -2.07 16.30
C MET A 67 19.90 -0.88 17.07
N LEU A 68 18.99 -1.10 18.00
CA LEU A 68 18.38 -0.02 18.80
C LEU A 68 19.00 0.11 20.20
N GLY A 69 19.63 -0.94 20.74
CA GLY A 69 20.18 -0.95 22.09
C GLY A 69 19.12 -0.99 23.19
N CYS A 70 17.85 -1.19 22.83
CA CYS A 70 16.74 -1.27 23.76
C CYS A 70 16.46 -2.71 24.21
N LEU A 71 15.83 -2.85 25.37
CA LEU A 71 15.25 -4.12 25.81
C LEU A 71 13.95 -4.35 25.03
N ILE A 72 13.87 -5.47 24.31
CA ILE A 72 12.69 -5.90 23.55
C ILE A 72 11.73 -6.63 24.47
N ASP A 73 12.24 -7.64 25.17
CA ASP A 73 11.43 -8.55 25.96
C ASP A 73 12.22 -9.12 27.14
N ARG A 74 11.48 -9.51 28.18
CA ARG A 74 11.98 -10.19 29.37
C ARG A 74 11.16 -11.46 29.57
N LEU A 75 11.79 -12.59 29.29
CA LEU A 75 11.23 -13.90 29.53
C LEU A 75 11.54 -14.36 30.95
N ASP A 76 10.56 -14.29 31.83
CA ASP A 76 10.65 -14.79 33.20
C ASP A 76 10.35 -16.29 33.23
N CYS A 77 11.36 -17.09 33.58
CA CYS A 77 11.16 -18.50 33.83
C CYS A 77 10.95 -18.70 35.34
N PRO A 78 9.98 -19.52 35.79
CA PRO A 78 9.85 -19.85 37.21
C PRO A 78 11.16 -20.50 37.69
N ALA A 79 11.63 -20.14 38.88
CA ALA A 79 12.88 -20.66 39.47
C ALA A 79 12.97 -22.18 39.36
N PRO A 80 14.15 -22.82 39.30
CA PRO A 80 15.56 -22.35 39.46
C PRO A 80 16.20 -21.50 38.32
N PRO A 81 17.39 -20.88 38.56
CA PRO A 81 18.06 -19.98 37.61
C PRO A 81 18.55 -20.67 36.33
N ILE A 82 18.72 -19.87 35.26
CA ILE A 82 19.15 -20.31 33.93
C ILE A 82 20.68 -20.45 33.92
N VAL A 83 21.15 -21.67 33.67
CA VAL A 83 22.58 -22.02 33.56
C VAL A 83 23.04 -21.96 32.11
N CYS A 84 22.19 -22.41 31.20
CA CYS A 84 22.49 -22.41 29.78
C CYS A 84 21.25 -22.07 28.96
N PHE A 85 21.50 -21.47 27.81
CA PHE A 85 20.49 -21.36 26.77
C PHE A 85 21.20 -21.33 25.41
N ASP A 86 20.47 -21.70 24.37
CA ASP A 86 20.87 -21.52 22.99
C ASP A 86 19.65 -21.40 22.08
N MET A 87 19.81 -20.69 20.97
CA MET A 87 18.78 -20.54 19.96
C MET A 87 19.06 -21.51 18.81
N SER A 88 18.01 -22.05 18.22
CA SER A 88 18.10 -22.82 16.98
C SER A 88 18.76 -21.97 15.88
N PRO A 89 19.53 -22.57 14.95
CA PRO A 89 20.17 -21.83 13.85
C PRO A 89 19.18 -21.11 12.93
N THR A 90 17.93 -21.58 12.87
CA THR A 90 16.85 -20.96 12.10
C THR A 90 16.19 -19.79 12.83
N GLY A 91 16.34 -19.71 14.16
CA GLY A 91 15.72 -18.67 14.97
C GLY A 91 14.27 -18.97 15.41
N ASP A 92 13.82 -20.22 15.26
CA ASP A 92 12.42 -20.59 15.55
C ASP A 92 12.23 -21.05 17.00
N LEU A 93 13.22 -21.76 17.52
CA LEU A 93 13.21 -22.33 18.86
C LEU A 93 14.33 -21.74 19.71
N LEU A 94 14.03 -21.56 20.99
CA LEU A 94 14.99 -21.20 22.03
C LEU A 94 14.91 -22.26 23.13
N VAL A 95 16.06 -22.77 23.56
CA VAL A 95 16.13 -23.78 24.61
C VAL A 95 16.78 -23.17 25.84
N THR A 96 16.16 -23.30 27.02
CA THR A 96 16.72 -22.89 28.31
C THR A 96 16.91 -24.09 29.23
N GLY A 97 18.07 -24.15 29.87
CA GLY A 97 18.44 -25.14 30.88
C GLY A 97 18.58 -24.48 32.24
N HIS A 98 17.89 -25.06 33.23
CA HIS A 98 17.80 -24.53 34.59
C HIS A 98 18.65 -25.35 35.55
N GLN A 99 19.16 -24.70 36.61
CA GLN A 99 19.86 -25.39 37.69
C GLN A 99 18.92 -26.44 38.34
N ASP A 100 19.43 -27.61 38.72
CA ASP A 100 18.66 -28.65 39.43
C ASP A 100 17.37 -29.14 38.74
N ARG A 101 17.19 -28.90 37.43
CA ARG A 101 16.16 -29.53 36.61
C ARG A 101 16.78 -30.44 35.57
N LEU A 102 16.28 -31.68 35.51
CA LEU A 102 16.67 -32.66 34.49
C LEU A 102 16.11 -32.35 33.10
N GLY A 103 15.02 -31.58 33.01
CA GLY A 103 14.37 -31.22 31.75
C GLY A 103 14.82 -29.88 31.18
N LEU A 104 14.91 -29.79 29.85
CA LEU A 104 15.10 -28.54 29.10
C LEU A 104 13.75 -27.91 28.80
N GLN A 105 13.65 -26.59 28.93
CA GLN A 105 12.48 -25.84 28.49
C GLN A 105 12.70 -25.35 27.06
N VAL A 106 11.68 -25.50 26.21
CA VAL A 106 11.71 -25.07 24.82
C VAL A 106 10.67 -23.98 24.63
N TRP A 107 11.11 -22.89 24.03
CA TRP A 107 10.31 -21.71 23.73
C TRP A 107 10.23 -21.53 22.22
N VAL A 108 9.07 -21.10 21.76
CA VAL A 108 8.84 -20.79 20.34
C VAL A 108 8.96 -19.28 20.17
N ASN A 109 9.69 -18.87 19.14
CA ASN A 109 9.82 -17.47 18.78
C ASN A 109 8.49 -16.93 18.23
N SER A 110 7.81 -16.08 19.00
CA SER A 110 6.54 -15.48 18.61
C SER A 110 6.67 -14.48 17.48
N THR A 111 7.87 -13.94 17.22
CA THR A 111 8.07 -12.93 16.17
C THR A 111 7.88 -13.48 14.77
N LEU A 112 7.97 -14.79 14.60
CA LEU A 112 7.67 -15.48 13.35
C LEU A 112 6.20 -15.35 12.96
N PHE A 113 5.32 -15.21 13.95
CA PHE A 113 3.87 -15.13 13.77
C PHE A 113 3.33 -13.71 14.00
N LYS A 114 4.08 -12.87 14.73
CA LYS A 114 3.74 -11.48 15.04
C LYS A 114 4.97 -10.58 14.84
N PRO A 115 5.04 -9.76 13.77
CA PRO A 115 6.20 -8.91 13.56
C PRO A 115 6.37 -7.93 14.73
N LEU A 116 7.60 -7.79 15.23
CA LEU A 116 7.95 -6.75 16.19
C LEU A 116 8.03 -5.41 15.46
N ILE A 117 7.13 -4.48 15.77
CA ILE A 117 7.22 -3.09 15.29
C ILE A 117 8.12 -2.33 16.26
N GLY A 118 9.24 -1.80 15.79
CA GLY A 118 10.14 -0.99 16.62
C GLY A 118 10.83 -1.74 17.76
N GLY A 119 10.86 -3.08 17.73
CA GLY A 119 11.47 -3.88 18.79
C GLY A 119 10.62 -4.00 20.07
N LEU A 120 9.30 -3.83 19.99
CA LEU A 120 8.37 -4.07 21.10
C LEU A 120 7.26 -5.03 20.67
N THR A 121 6.85 -5.92 21.57
CA THR A 121 5.70 -6.81 21.36
C THR A 121 4.40 -6.01 21.42
N VAL A 122 3.52 -6.22 20.43
CA VAL A 122 2.25 -5.48 20.21
C VAL A 122 1.22 -5.63 21.35
N ASP A 123 1.48 -6.46 22.36
CA ASP A 123 0.57 -6.63 23.51
C ASP A 123 0.52 -5.39 24.44
N SER A 124 1.41 -4.40 24.23
CA SER A 124 1.25 -3.03 24.73
C SER A 124 0.48 -2.18 23.71
N ALA A 125 -0.77 -2.54 23.48
CA ALA A 125 -1.68 -1.86 22.57
C ALA A 125 -2.07 -0.47 23.10
N SER A 126 -1.23 0.54 22.86
CA SER A 126 -1.67 1.95 22.85
C SER A 126 -0.81 2.90 22.01
N ALA A 127 0.09 2.41 21.15
CA ALA A 127 1.00 3.29 20.40
C ALA A 127 1.11 2.95 18.90
N ALA A 128 0.02 2.44 18.32
CA ALA A 128 -0.11 2.24 16.87
C ALA A 128 -1.36 2.94 16.35
N VAL A 129 -1.47 4.24 16.63
CA VAL A 129 -2.11 5.20 15.75
C VAL A 129 -1.20 6.42 15.74
N ALA A 130 0.05 6.22 15.27
CA ALA A 130 0.71 7.34 14.62
C ALA A 130 -0.13 7.52 13.36
N ASP A 131 -0.93 8.58 13.39
CA ASP A 131 -1.63 9.13 12.25
C ASP A 131 -0.80 8.84 11.00
N SER A 132 -1.39 8.10 10.07
CA SER A 132 -1.09 8.34 8.67
C SER A 132 -1.67 9.72 8.38
N ASP A 133 -1.02 10.75 8.92
CA ASP A 133 -1.26 12.12 8.54
C ASP A 133 -1.10 12.13 7.04
N GLY A 134 -2.23 12.36 6.36
CA GLY A 134 -2.28 12.58 4.94
C GLY A 134 -1.57 13.87 4.61
N ASP A 135 -0.24 13.87 4.72
CA ASP A 135 0.61 14.82 4.02
C ASP A 135 0.77 14.32 2.57
N SER A 136 -0.38 14.16 1.89
CA SER A 136 -0.46 13.88 0.46
C SER A 136 -0.24 15.14 -0.38
N THR A 137 0.02 16.28 0.26
CA THR A 137 0.49 17.50 -0.40
C THR A 137 2.01 17.52 -0.40
N GLY A 138 2.59 16.62 -1.21
CA GLY A 138 3.95 16.81 -1.70
C GLY A 138 4.10 18.23 -2.22
N GLY A 139 5.19 18.90 -1.82
CA GLY A 139 5.43 20.32 -2.09
C GLY A 139 5.12 20.76 -3.52
N ASP A 140 4.71 22.02 -3.64
CA ASP A 140 4.26 22.66 -4.87
C ASP A 140 5.19 22.33 -6.07
N GLY A 141 4.67 21.52 -7.02
CA GLY A 141 5.41 21.06 -8.19
C GLY A 141 5.86 19.59 -8.22
N LEU A 142 5.58 18.80 -7.17
CA LEU A 142 5.78 17.35 -7.18
C LEU A 142 4.62 16.61 -7.85
N VAL A 143 4.94 15.51 -8.53
CA VAL A 143 3.95 14.62 -9.16
C VAL A 143 3.97 13.30 -8.42
N THR A 144 2.80 12.87 -7.93
CA THR A 144 2.61 11.65 -7.16
C THR A 144 1.96 10.56 -8.01
N LEU A 145 2.39 9.33 -7.78
CA LEU A 145 1.83 8.13 -8.39
C LEU A 145 0.89 7.43 -7.40
N THR A 146 -0.06 6.64 -7.90
CA THR A 146 -1.18 6.06 -7.15
C THR A 146 -0.84 4.98 -6.13
N GLY A 147 0.43 4.60 -5.97
CA GLY A 147 0.83 3.48 -5.09
C GLY A 147 0.22 2.13 -5.48
N LEU A 148 -0.59 2.07 -6.54
CA LEU A 148 -1.22 0.86 -7.05
C LEU A 148 -0.26 0.11 -7.99
N PRO A 149 -0.43 -1.22 -8.12
CA PRO A 149 0.37 -1.99 -9.07
C PRO A 149 0.19 -1.46 -10.50
N PRO A 150 1.29 -1.24 -11.26
CA PRO A 150 1.21 -0.65 -12.60
C PRO A 150 0.38 -1.47 -13.58
N GLY A 151 0.31 -2.80 -13.37
CA GLY A 151 -0.51 -3.69 -14.17
C GLY A 151 -2.01 -3.35 -14.16
N ARG A 152 -2.54 -2.63 -13.16
CA ARG A 152 -3.97 -2.29 -13.11
C ARG A 152 -4.36 -1.30 -14.21
N TRP A 153 -3.66 -0.17 -14.31
CA TRP A 153 -3.94 0.86 -15.31
C TRP A 153 -3.35 0.52 -16.69
N GLN A 154 -2.27 -0.24 -16.76
CA GLN A 154 -1.78 -0.79 -18.03
C GLN A 154 -2.79 -1.76 -18.64
N CYS A 155 -3.36 -2.65 -17.81
CA CYS A 155 -4.42 -3.55 -18.24
C CYS A 155 -5.59 -2.75 -18.80
N LEU A 156 -5.99 -1.66 -18.14
CA LEU A 156 -7.07 -0.78 -18.59
C LEU A 156 -6.89 -0.30 -20.05
N VAL A 157 -5.68 0.13 -20.42
CA VAL A 157 -5.37 0.62 -21.77
C VAL A 157 -5.48 -0.49 -22.81
N ASP A 158 -5.09 -1.72 -22.47
CA ASP A 158 -5.07 -2.86 -23.42
C ASP A 158 -6.17 -3.90 -23.14
N LEU A 159 -7.25 -3.52 -22.45
CA LEU A 159 -8.29 -4.47 -22.00
C LEU A 159 -8.86 -5.30 -23.14
N ASP A 160 -9.15 -4.66 -24.27
CA ASP A 160 -9.74 -5.35 -25.42
C ASP A 160 -8.78 -6.36 -26.05
N ALA A 161 -7.49 -6.04 -26.12
CA ALA A 161 -6.46 -6.96 -26.60
C ALA A 161 -6.27 -8.14 -25.63
N ILE A 162 -6.30 -7.87 -24.32
CA ILE A 162 -6.21 -8.89 -23.26
C ILE A 162 -7.43 -9.80 -23.30
N ARG A 163 -8.65 -9.25 -23.46
CA ARG A 163 -9.89 -10.01 -23.62
C ARG A 163 -9.84 -10.90 -24.86
N ALA A 164 -9.40 -10.37 -25.99
CA ALA A 164 -9.26 -11.14 -27.23
C ALA A 164 -8.25 -12.29 -27.10
N ARG A 165 -7.12 -12.06 -26.42
CA ARG A 165 -6.12 -13.10 -26.14
C ARG A 165 -6.66 -14.19 -25.21
N ASN A 166 -7.40 -13.78 -24.18
CA ASN A 166 -7.92 -14.68 -23.15
C ASN A 166 -9.26 -15.33 -23.53
N ALA A 167 -9.81 -15.02 -24.71
CA ALA A 167 -11.00 -15.66 -25.22
C ALA A 167 -10.69 -17.13 -25.53
N VAL A 168 -10.93 -18.01 -24.54
CA VAL A 168 -10.87 -19.46 -24.74
C VAL A 168 -11.92 -19.83 -25.79
N GLN A 169 -11.60 -20.77 -26.69
CA GLN A 169 -12.56 -21.33 -27.64
C GLN A 169 -13.81 -21.77 -26.89
N GLN A 170 -14.94 -21.13 -27.18
CA GLN A 170 -16.19 -21.38 -26.48
C GLN A 170 -16.52 -22.88 -26.52
N PRO A 171 -16.85 -23.54 -25.39
CA PRO A 171 -17.49 -24.84 -25.45
C PRO A 171 -18.81 -24.67 -26.22
N LEU A 172 -19.14 -25.64 -27.09
CA LEU A 172 -20.38 -25.61 -27.86
C LEU A 172 -21.56 -25.38 -26.91
N VAL A 173 -22.13 -24.18 -26.93
CA VAL A 173 -23.27 -23.83 -26.08
C VAL A 173 -24.41 -24.78 -26.43
N PRO A 174 -24.95 -25.55 -25.46
CA PRO A 174 -26.02 -26.49 -25.75
C PRO A 174 -27.25 -25.73 -26.25
N LYS A 175 -27.95 -26.29 -27.24
CA LYS A 175 -29.11 -25.68 -27.93
C LYS A 175 -30.30 -25.33 -27.02
N ALA A 176 -30.28 -25.73 -25.75
CA ALA A 176 -31.32 -25.48 -24.76
C ALA A 176 -30.74 -24.82 -23.49
N ALA A 177 -29.94 -23.76 -23.68
CA ALA A 177 -29.55 -22.92 -22.55
C ALA A 177 -30.77 -22.15 -22.03
N PRO A 178 -30.98 -22.06 -20.71
CA PRO A 178 -32.08 -21.28 -20.15
C PRO A 178 -31.88 -19.80 -20.49
N PHE A 179 -32.97 -19.13 -20.90
CA PHE A 179 -32.97 -17.71 -21.26
C PHE A 179 -32.54 -16.80 -20.10
N PHE A 180 -32.94 -17.16 -18.87
CA PHE A 180 -32.47 -16.52 -17.64
C PHE A 180 -31.48 -17.45 -16.95
N LEU A 181 -30.19 -17.13 -17.07
CA LEU A 181 -29.18 -17.72 -16.20
C LEU A 181 -29.47 -17.21 -14.78
N GLY A 182 -29.51 -18.12 -13.80
CA GLY A 182 -29.64 -17.73 -12.40
C GLY A 182 -28.52 -16.77 -12.05
N ALA A 183 -28.86 -15.65 -11.41
CA ALA A 183 -27.86 -14.71 -10.92
C ALA A 183 -26.93 -15.48 -9.97
N THR A 184 -25.73 -15.81 -10.43
CA THR A 184 -24.72 -16.33 -9.52
C THR A 184 -24.46 -15.22 -8.52
N SER A 185 -24.54 -15.53 -7.23
CA SER A 185 -24.25 -14.59 -6.14
C SER A 185 -22.85 -13.95 -6.21
N SER A 186 -22.05 -14.30 -7.22
CA SER A 186 -20.80 -13.67 -7.61
C SER A 186 -20.96 -12.34 -8.35
N SER A 187 -22.18 -11.87 -8.66
CA SER A 187 -22.40 -10.46 -9.01
C SER A 187 -22.38 -9.56 -7.76
N THR A 188 -21.45 -9.82 -6.85
CA THR A 188 -20.75 -8.73 -6.18
C THR A 188 -20.09 -7.91 -7.28
N ARG A 189 -20.76 -6.81 -7.66
CA ARG A 189 -20.14 -5.48 -7.73
C ARG A 189 -18.86 -5.55 -6.90
N SER A 190 -17.68 -5.54 -7.54
CA SER A 190 -16.39 -5.84 -6.91
C SER A 190 -16.15 -4.94 -5.71
N THR A 191 -16.75 -5.27 -4.58
CA THR A 191 -16.59 -4.60 -3.30
C THR A 191 -15.58 -5.43 -2.56
N THR A 192 -14.35 -4.94 -2.54
CA THR A 192 -13.48 -5.16 -1.40
C THR A 192 -14.25 -4.74 -0.14
N ALA A 193 -14.73 -5.73 0.60
CA ALA A 193 -15.14 -5.70 2.00
C ALA A 193 -15.94 -4.48 2.49
N ALA A 194 -17.27 -4.62 2.54
CA ALA A 194 -18.05 -4.08 3.65
C ALA A 194 -19.07 -5.15 4.07
N LYS A 195 -18.80 -5.82 5.20
CA LYS A 195 -19.79 -6.63 5.92
C LYS A 195 -20.88 -5.67 6.42
N SER A 196 -22.04 -5.69 5.79
CA SER A 196 -23.30 -5.42 6.48
C SER A 196 -24.23 -6.58 6.20
N ALA A 197 -24.54 -7.29 7.27
CA ALA A 197 -25.38 -8.48 7.30
C ALA A 197 -26.77 -8.17 6.73
N LEU A 198 -27.19 -8.95 5.74
CA LEU A 198 -28.61 -9.16 5.46
C LEU A 198 -29.03 -10.42 6.23
N GLU A 199 -29.84 -10.23 7.27
CA GLU A 199 -30.70 -11.29 7.77
C GLU A 199 -31.85 -11.56 6.79
N PRO A 200 -32.35 -12.80 6.68
CA PRO A 200 -33.47 -13.12 5.81
C PRO A 200 -34.78 -12.70 6.49
N LEU A 201 -35.57 -11.86 5.82
CA LEU A 201 -36.93 -11.53 6.24
C LEU A 201 -37.92 -12.37 5.42
N ASP A 202 -38.71 -13.14 6.16
CA ASP A 202 -39.80 -13.97 5.67
C ASP A 202 -40.89 -13.17 4.96
N SER A 203 -41.52 -13.86 4.02
CA SER A 203 -42.68 -13.44 3.24
C SER A 203 -43.88 -13.08 4.13
N THR A 204 -44.39 -11.84 4.03
CA THR A 204 -45.83 -11.51 3.98
C THR A 204 -46.03 -9.99 3.91
N GLY A 205 -46.95 -9.53 3.05
CA GLY A 205 -47.52 -8.17 3.14
C GLY A 205 -47.25 -7.27 1.94
N ALA A 206 -48.13 -7.34 0.94
CA ALA A 206 -48.31 -6.28 -0.03
C ALA A 206 -48.99 -5.08 0.66
N ALA A 207 -48.24 -4.01 0.94
CA ALA A 207 -48.77 -2.64 1.07
C ALA A 207 -47.61 -1.62 1.16
N GLU A 208 -47.83 -0.47 0.53
CA GLU A 208 -47.11 0.81 0.71
C GLU A 208 -45.80 1.03 -0.07
N ILE A 209 -45.95 1.09 -1.40
CA ILE A 209 -45.12 1.95 -2.25
C ILE A 209 -45.67 3.38 -2.10
N SER A 210 -45.12 4.16 -1.18
CA SER A 210 -45.37 5.60 -1.11
C SER A 210 -44.08 6.39 -0.90
N SER A 211 -43.82 7.27 -1.87
CA SER A 211 -42.99 8.48 -1.81
C SER A 211 -41.51 8.34 -1.43
N ARG A 212 -40.72 7.65 -2.27
CA ARG A 212 -39.36 8.13 -2.59
C ARG A 212 -39.40 8.70 -4.00
N GLN A 213 -39.24 10.00 -4.08
CA GLN A 213 -39.25 10.79 -5.31
C GLN A 213 -38.34 10.15 -6.35
N SER A 214 -38.90 10.00 -7.54
CA SER A 214 -38.31 9.50 -8.76
C SER A 214 -37.19 10.42 -9.25
N GLU A 215 -35.95 9.98 -9.10
CA GLU A 215 -34.73 10.52 -9.71
C GLU A 215 -34.00 9.32 -10.37
N PRO A 216 -33.33 9.50 -11.52
CA PRO A 216 -33.25 8.49 -12.57
C PRO A 216 -32.44 7.25 -12.13
N ILE A 217 -33.06 6.09 -12.20
CA ILE A 217 -32.48 4.78 -11.88
C ILE A 217 -31.44 4.33 -12.95
N LEU A 218 -31.04 5.22 -13.88
CA LEU A 218 -30.23 4.88 -15.06
C LEU A 218 -28.78 5.39 -15.02
N LEU A 219 -28.42 6.28 -14.09
CA LEU A 219 -27.05 6.82 -14.03
C LEU A 219 -26.18 5.96 -13.11
N SER A 220 -24.95 5.67 -13.56
CA SER A 220 -23.94 5.05 -12.72
C SER A 220 -23.65 5.93 -11.50
N GLU A 221 -23.30 5.30 -10.37
CA GLU A 221 -22.92 6.00 -9.14
C GLU A 221 -21.75 6.97 -9.37
N PHE A 222 -20.81 6.60 -10.26
CA PHE A 222 -19.72 7.46 -10.68
C PHE A 222 -20.22 8.72 -11.40
N SER A 223 -21.06 8.56 -12.44
CA SER A 223 -21.62 9.69 -13.21
C SER A 223 -22.43 10.63 -12.33
N ARG A 224 -23.18 10.08 -11.36
CA ARG A 224 -23.92 10.87 -10.37
C ARG A 224 -23.00 11.72 -9.51
N ARG A 225 -21.93 11.15 -8.95
CA ARG A 225 -20.97 11.90 -8.12
C ARG A 225 -20.25 12.97 -8.90
N LEU A 226 -19.93 12.67 -10.16
CA LEU A 226 -19.25 13.60 -11.05
C LEU A 226 -20.13 14.84 -11.36
N LEU A 227 -21.42 14.62 -11.64
CA LEU A 227 -22.37 15.71 -11.91
C LEU A 227 -22.65 16.55 -10.64
N LEU A 228 -22.80 15.88 -9.49
CA LEU A 228 -22.94 16.58 -8.20
C LEU A 228 -21.71 17.45 -7.90
N ALA A 229 -20.51 16.96 -8.22
CA ALA A 229 -19.27 17.71 -8.02
C ALA A 229 -19.12 18.88 -9.01
N SER A 230 -19.74 18.84 -10.20
CA SER A 230 -19.72 19.97 -11.13
C SER A 230 -20.71 21.07 -10.78
N ASP A 231 -21.86 20.71 -10.22
CA ASP A 231 -22.95 21.66 -9.90
C ASP A 231 -22.70 22.43 -8.59
N ASP A 232 -21.73 22.00 -7.79
CA ASP A 232 -21.36 22.64 -6.52
C ASP A 232 -20.74 24.03 -6.75
N ALA A 233 -21.52 25.08 -6.47
CA ALA A 233 -21.12 26.50 -6.54
C ALA A 233 -20.20 26.98 -5.39
N SER A 234 -19.55 26.05 -4.67
CA SER A 234 -18.58 26.37 -3.61
C SER A 234 -17.24 26.87 -4.19
N SER A 235 -16.28 27.26 -3.34
CA SER A 235 -14.93 27.66 -3.77
C SER A 235 -14.30 26.69 -4.78
N GLU A 236 -13.52 27.22 -5.73
CA GLU A 236 -12.91 26.44 -6.81
C GLU A 236 -12.04 25.30 -6.28
N ASP A 237 -11.30 25.52 -5.19
CA ASP A 237 -10.48 24.48 -4.55
C ASP A 237 -11.32 23.32 -4.00
N SER A 238 -12.44 23.62 -3.32
CA SER A 238 -13.36 22.60 -2.78
C SER A 238 -14.03 21.78 -3.89
N ARG A 239 -14.24 22.40 -5.05
CA ARG A 239 -14.77 21.73 -6.23
C ARG A 239 -13.74 20.77 -6.82
N GLN A 240 -12.49 21.23 -6.95
CA GLN A 240 -11.38 20.39 -7.42
C GLN A 240 -11.15 19.18 -6.50
N ASP A 241 -11.18 19.37 -5.17
CA ASP A 241 -11.01 18.27 -4.21
C ASP A 241 -12.08 17.19 -4.35
N ARG A 242 -13.34 17.59 -4.56
CA ARG A 242 -14.44 16.64 -4.80
C ARG A 242 -14.29 15.89 -6.12
N LEU A 243 -13.85 16.57 -7.17
CA LEU A 243 -13.59 15.94 -8.47
C LEU A 243 -12.43 14.93 -8.39
N ILE A 244 -11.37 15.26 -7.66
CA ILE A 244 -10.25 14.33 -7.39
C ILE A 244 -10.75 13.12 -6.59
N ALA A 245 -11.57 13.34 -5.56
CA ALA A 245 -12.18 12.25 -4.80
C ALA A 245 -13.07 11.34 -5.65
N CYS A 246 -13.74 11.87 -6.69
CA CYS A 246 -14.48 11.06 -7.65
C CYS A 246 -13.57 10.12 -8.45
N LEU A 247 -12.40 10.60 -8.89
CA LEU A 247 -11.41 9.76 -9.58
C LEU A 247 -10.75 8.74 -8.64
N ALA A 248 -10.52 9.11 -7.37
CA ALA A 248 -10.07 8.17 -6.35
C ALA A 248 -11.09 7.05 -6.09
N HIS A 249 -12.39 7.31 -6.30
CA HIS A 249 -13.40 6.24 -6.21
C HIS A 249 -13.21 5.16 -7.28
N LEU A 250 -12.76 5.54 -8.48
CA LEU A 250 -12.48 4.58 -9.57
C LEU A 250 -11.33 3.63 -9.20
N GLU A 251 -10.40 4.06 -8.35
CA GLU A 251 -9.27 3.24 -7.92
C GLU A 251 -9.70 2.03 -7.07
N GLY A 252 -10.86 2.08 -6.43
CA GLY A 252 -11.46 0.96 -5.70
C GLY A 252 -12.07 -0.11 -6.61
N LEU A 253 -12.24 0.17 -7.90
CA LEU A 253 -12.99 -0.69 -8.83
C LEU A 253 -12.07 -1.63 -9.63
N ASN A 254 -12.62 -2.74 -10.09
CA ASN A 254 -11.92 -3.64 -11.01
C ASN A 254 -11.68 -2.93 -12.37
N PRO A 255 -10.53 -3.09 -13.04
CA PRO A 255 -10.30 -2.58 -14.40
C PRO A 255 -11.47 -2.74 -15.39
N THR A 256 -12.19 -3.87 -15.36
CA THR A 256 -13.38 -4.05 -16.22
C THR A 256 -14.57 -3.18 -15.81
N ALA A 257 -14.75 -2.94 -14.50
CA ALA A 257 -15.78 -2.03 -14.00
C ALA A 257 -15.43 -0.57 -14.32
N ILE A 258 -14.15 -0.19 -14.25
CA ILE A 258 -13.67 1.13 -14.66
C ILE A 258 -13.95 1.35 -16.14
N ASP A 259 -13.64 0.38 -17.00
CA ASP A 259 -13.93 0.42 -18.45
C ASP A 259 -15.44 0.61 -18.73
N SER A 260 -16.30 -0.14 -18.05
CA SER A 260 -17.76 0.06 -18.19
C SER A 260 -18.21 1.43 -17.70
N GLU A 261 -17.71 1.90 -16.55
CA GLU A 261 -18.11 3.21 -16.02
C GLU A 261 -17.66 4.36 -16.93
N ILE A 262 -16.46 4.28 -17.51
CA ILE A 262 -15.99 5.28 -18.48
C ILE A 262 -16.81 5.20 -19.77
N ARG A 263 -17.16 4.00 -20.24
CA ARG A 263 -17.97 3.82 -21.47
C ARG A 263 -19.41 4.29 -21.31
N ASP A 264 -19.99 4.12 -20.12
CA ASP A 264 -21.39 4.47 -19.81
C ASP A 264 -21.57 5.96 -19.44
N LEU A 265 -20.52 6.78 -19.59
CA LEU A 265 -20.62 8.23 -19.39
C LEU A 265 -21.54 8.89 -20.42
N SER A 266 -22.44 9.76 -19.93
CA SER A 266 -23.28 10.61 -20.76
C SER A 266 -22.53 11.86 -21.23
N ASP A 267 -23.01 12.46 -22.33
CA ASP A 267 -22.44 13.68 -22.91
C ASP A 267 -22.37 14.84 -21.88
N ASP A 268 -23.38 14.96 -21.01
CA ASP A 268 -23.45 15.95 -19.93
C ASP A 268 -22.29 15.82 -18.93
N SER A 269 -21.81 14.59 -18.72
CA SER A 269 -20.76 14.27 -17.75
C SER A 269 -19.34 14.46 -18.31
N PHE A 270 -19.19 14.67 -19.62
CA PHE A 270 -17.88 14.77 -20.26
C PHE A 270 -17.07 15.97 -19.78
N ALA A 271 -17.70 17.14 -19.69
CA ALA A 271 -17.02 18.35 -19.21
C ALA A 271 -16.55 18.18 -17.76
N ALA A 272 -17.40 17.61 -16.90
CA ALA A 272 -17.07 17.33 -15.51
C ALA A 272 -15.91 16.32 -15.37
N PHE A 273 -15.87 15.28 -16.21
CA PHE A 273 -14.78 14.31 -16.24
C PHE A 273 -13.45 14.96 -16.65
N LEU A 274 -13.46 15.80 -17.69
CA LEU A 274 -12.27 16.54 -18.13
C LEU A 274 -11.78 17.54 -17.08
N HIS A 275 -12.69 18.19 -16.36
CA HIS A 275 -12.35 19.04 -15.23
C HIS A 275 -11.75 18.25 -14.06
N ALA A 276 -12.23 17.02 -13.79
CA ALA A 276 -11.64 16.15 -12.79
C ALA A 276 -10.22 15.71 -13.17
N ALA A 277 -10.02 15.31 -14.42
CA ALA A 277 -8.69 14.98 -14.93
C ALA A 277 -7.74 16.20 -14.88
N ALA A 278 -8.24 17.40 -15.20
CA ALA A 278 -7.47 18.63 -15.10
C ALA A 278 -7.06 18.94 -13.66
N ALA A 279 -7.98 18.80 -12.70
CA ALA A 279 -7.71 19.01 -11.28
C ALA A 279 -6.65 18.04 -10.74
N CYS A 280 -6.68 16.76 -11.13
CA CYS A 280 -5.63 15.80 -10.79
C CYS A 280 -4.25 16.24 -11.30
N LEU A 281 -4.18 16.75 -12.54
CA LEU A 281 -2.92 17.20 -13.14
C LEU A 281 -2.40 18.52 -12.54
N GLU A 282 -3.29 19.46 -12.20
CA GLU A 282 -2.91 20.70 -11.54
C GLU A 282 -2.34 20.45 -10.15
N ARG A 283 -2.97 19.53 -9.38
CA ARG A 283 -2.48 19.15 -8.05
C ARG A 283 -1.35 18.13 -8.06
N GLY A 284 -1.01 17.57 -9.22
CA GLY A 284 0.02 16.53 -9.31
C GLY A 284 -0.33 15.24 -8.57
N THR A 285 -1.62 14.92 -8.45
CA THR A 285 -2.10 13.71 -7.76
C THR A 285 -2.55 12.64 -8.76
N HIS A 286 -2.21 11.38 -8.47
CA HIS A 286 -2.66 10.24 -9.26
C HIS A 286 -2.38 10.39 -10.77
N PHE A 287 -1.16 10.75 -11.14
CA PHE A 287 -0.83 11.16 -12.51
C PHE A 287 -1.02 10.05 -13.54
N GLU A 288 -0.56 8.84 -13.26
CA GLU A 288 -0.62 7.73 -14.21
C GLU A 288 -2.03 7.17 -14.40
N THR A 289 -2.84 7.09 -13.34
CA THR A 289 -4.23 6.63 -13.45
C THR A 289 -5.10 7.69 -14.12
N SER A 290 -4.94 8.98 -13.79
CA SER A 290 -5.66 10.05 -14.47
C SER A 290 -5.35 10.09 -15.97
N GLN A 291 -4.08 9.90 -16.36
CA GLN A 291 -3.68 9.77 -17.78
C GLN A 291 -4.25 8.50 -18.45
N ALA A 292 -4.26 7.36 -17.76
CA ALA A 292 -4.83 6.13 -18.29
C ALA A 292 -6.36 6.24 -18.47
N TYR A 293 -7.07 6.82 -17.49
CA TYR A 293 -8.51 7.07 -17.57
C TYR A 293 -8.82 8.05 -18.71
N LEU A 294 -8.04 9.13 -18.86
CA LEU A 294 -8.16 10.07 -19.97
C LEU A 294 -7.94 9.38 -21.32
N ALA A 295 -6.95 8.48 -21.42
CA ALA A 295 -6.69 7.75 -22.66
C ALA A 295 -7.86 6.83 -23.06
N VAL A 296 -8.46 6.11 -22.11
CA VAL A 296 -9.63 5.25 -22.36
C VAL A 296 -10.87 6.08 -22.68
N PHE A 297 -11.08 7.17 -21.96
CA PHE A 297 -12.16 8.13 -22.22
C PHE A 297 -12.09 8.67 -23.66
N LEU A 298 -10.92 9.14 -24.10
CA LEU A 298 -10.75 9.67 -25.46
C LEU A 298 -10.87 8.60 -26.55
N ARG A 299 -10.53 7.33 -26.26
CA ARG A 299 -10.71 6.23 -27.21
C ARG A 299 -12.19 5.92 -27.47
N HIS A 300 -13.03 5.98 -26.44
CA HIS A 300 -14.47 5.70 -26.58
C HIS A 300 -15.28 6.92 -27.02
N HIS A 301 -15.02 8.08 -26.41
CA HIS A 301 -15.84 9.29 -26.59
C HIS A 301 -15.22 10.30 -27.56
N GLY A 302 -14.01 10.05 -28.08
CA GLY A 302 -13.31 10.98 -28.97
C GLY A 302 -14.07 11.28 -30.27
N VAL A 303 -14.77 10.30 -30.83
CA VAL A 303 -15.62 10.52 -32.02
C VAL A 303 -16.84 11.37 -31.66
N ALA A 304 -17.50 11.08 -30.54
CA ALA A 304 -18.65 11.87 -30.07
C ALA A 304 -18.25 13.34 -29.87
N ILE A 305 -17.15 13.61 -29.17
CA ILE A 305 -16.62 14.96 -28.93
C ILE A 305 -16.27 15.68 -30.25
N ALA A 306 -15.75 14.97 -31.25
CA ALA A 306 -15.41 15.55 -32.54
C ALA A 306 -16.66 15.89 -33.39
N THR A 307 -17.69 15.04 -33.34
CA THR A 307 -18.92 15.19 -34.15
C THR A 307 -19.97 16.11 -33.54
N ALA A 308 -19.96 16.28 -32.21
CA ALA A 308 -20.97 17.05 -31.53
C ALA A 308 -20.81 18.56 -31.81
N ALA A 309 -21.82 19.14 -32.45
CA ALA A 309 -21.92 20.56 -32.79
C ALA A 309 -22.88 21.33 -31.86
N SER A 310 -23.32 20.71 -30.76
CA SER A 310 -24.23 21.31 -29.79
C SER A 310 -23.52 22.28 -28.83
N THR A 311 -24.27 23.21 -28.24
CA THR A 311 -23.80 24.24 -27.30
C THR A 311 -23.10 23.69 -26.06
N GLU A 312 -23.53 22.52 -25.56
CA GLU A 312 -22.90 21.83 -24.42
C GLU A 312 -21.53 21.25 -24.77
N SER A 313 -21.31 20.95 -26.06
CA SER A 313 -20.01 20.53 -26.57
C SER A 313 -18.97 21.65 -26.56
N GLU A 314 -19.40 22.92 -26.52
CA GLU A 314 -18.48 24.05 -26.42
C GLU A 314 -17.85 24.12 -25.02
N SER A 315 -18.61 23.80 -23.97
CA SER A 315 -18.08 23.64 -22.60
C SER A 315 -17.05 22.49 -22.55
N CYS A 316 -17.37 21.35 -23.14
CA CYS A 316 -16.44 20.22 -23.24
C CYS A 316 -15.15 20.59 -24.02
N ARG A 317 -15.28 21.33 -25.13
CA ARG A 317 -14.12 21.80 -25.92
C ARG A 317 -13.24 22.78 -25.17
N THR A 318 -13.82 23.70 -24.41
CA THR A 318 -13.05 24.63 -23.57
C THR A 318 -12.35 23.88 -22.43
N ALA A 319 -13.04 22.93 -21.78
CA ALA A 319 -12.43 22.05 -20.77
C ALA A 319 -11.26 21.24 -21.35
N LEU A 320 -11.41 20.70 -22.56
CA LEU A 320 -10.34 19.96 -23.27
C LEU A 320 -9.16 20.88 -23.65
N ALA A 321 -9.42 22.11 -24.08
CA ALA A 321 -8.38 23.09 -24.39
C ALA A 321 -7.57 23.47 -23.13
N ASN A 322 -8.26 23.67 -21.99
CA ASN A 322 -7.64 23.92 -20.70
C ASN A 322 -6.80 22.72 -20.23
N LEU A 323 -7.37 21.53 -20.26
CA LEU A 323 -6.69 20.28 -19.94
C LEU A 323 -5.42 20.10 -20.79
N ARG A 324 -5.50 20.36 -22.10
CA ARG A 324 -4.36 20.27 -23.01
C ARG A 324 -3.26 21.28 -22.68
N LYS A 325 -3.61 22.47 -22.19
CA LYS A 325 -2.62 23.47 -21.75
C LYS A 325 -1.89 22.98 -20.48
N ILE A 326 -2.65 22.54 -19.48
CA ILE A 326 -2.12 22.01 -18.20
C ILE A 326 -1.24 20.80 -18.45
N GLN A 327 -1.74 19.82 -19.21
CA GLN A 327 -1.02 18.58 -19.52
C GLN A 327 0.31 18.86 -20.22
N ARG A 328 0.37 19.80 -21.17
CA ARG A 328 1.64 20.17 -21.81
C ARG A 328 2.62 20.79 -20.84
N GLN A 329 2.15 21.66 -19.95
CA GLN A 329 2.98 22.32 -18.96
C GLN A 329 3.54 21.33 -17.93
N VAL A 330 2.73 20.39 -17.47
CA VAL A 330 3.16 19.34 -16.54
C VAL A 330 4.09 18.36 -17.25
N TRP A 331 3.73 17.91 -18.46
CA TRP A 331 4.54 16.96 -19.23
C TRP A 331 5.89 17.53 -19.64
N SER A 332 5.98 18.79 -20.07
CA SER A 332 7.27 19.38 -20.44
C SER A 332 8.24 19.37 -19.26
N ARG A 333 7.76 19.73 -18.06
CA ARG A 333 8.57 19.72 -16.84
C ARG A 333 9.11 18.32 -16.52
N ILE A 334 8.23 17.30 -16.58
CA ILE A 334 8.62 15.91 -16.32
C ILE A 334 9.59 15.41 -17.41
N ALA A 335 9.29 15.68 -18.68
CA ALA A 335 10.07 15.23 -19.81
C ALA A 335 11.49 15.82 -19.81
N ASP A 336 11.62 17.11 -19.49
CA ASP A 336 12.93 17.78 -19.38
C ASP A 336 13.77 17.12 -18.26
N SER A 337 13.19 16.88 -17.09
CA SER A 337 13.88 16.21 -15.98
C SER A 337 14.24 14.75 -16.30
N MET A 338 13.37 14.01 -16.97
CA MET A 338 13.65 12.64 -17.42
C MET A 338 14.78 12.62 -18.46
N LEU A 339 14.79 13.57 -19.40
CA LEU A 339 15.82 13.65 -20.43
C LEU A 339 17.18 14.04 -19.85
N GLU A 340 17.21 14.98 -18.89
CA GLU A 340 18.43 15.34 -18.15
C GLU A 340 18.99 14.13 -17.38
N THR A 341 18.14 13.40 -16.67
CA THR A 341 18.60 12.21 -15.92
C THR A 341 19.04 11.07 -16.84
N GLU A 342 18.34 10.82 -17.94
CA GLU A 342 18.72 9.79 -18.92
C GLU A 342 20.05 10.12 -19.60
N SER A 343 20.25 11.38 -20.01
CA SER A 343 21.50 11.81 -20.65
C SER A 343 22.70 11.76 -19.68
N LEU A 344 22.53 12.16 -18.42
CA LEU A 344 23.57 12.04 -17.39
C LEU A 344 23.89 10.57 -17.06
N LEU A 345 22.88 9.71 -16.99
CA LEU A 345 23.08 8.27 -16.78
C LEU A 345 23.78 7.62 -17.97
N ALA A 346 23.42 7.98 -19.21
CA ALA A 346 24.09 7.49 -20.40
C ALA A 346 25.57 7.92 -20.42
N TYR A 347 25.83 9.20 -20.15
CA TYR A 347 27.19 9.74 -20.08
C TYR A 347 28.04 9.06 -19.00
N THR A 348 27.51 8.91 -17.79
CA THR A 348 28.24 8.25 -16.69
C THR A 348 28.48 6.77 -16.96
N ARG A 349 27.50 6.07 -17.55
CA ARG A 349 27.65 4.67 -17.94
C ARG A 349 28.74 4.49 -18.98
N GLU A 350 28.78 5.32 -20.02
CA GLU A 350 29.79 5.24 -21.08
C GLU A 350 31.18 5.73 -20.61
N GLY A 351 31.22 6.78 -19.80
CA GLY A 351 32.46 7.35 -19.25
C GLY A 351 33.17 6.43 -18.26
N LEU A 352 32.43 5.66 -17.44
CA LEU A 352 33.03 4.68 -16.52
C LEU A 352 33.53 3.42 -17.24
N VAL A 353 32.86 2.99 -18.31
CA VAL A 353 33.31 1.85 -19.12
C VAL A 353 34.56 2.21 -19.94
N GLY A 354 34.68 3.46 -20.39
CA GLY A 354 35.85 3.95 -21.13
C GLY A 354 37.15 4.08 -20.32
N HIS A 355 37.11 4.01 -18.99
CA HIS A 355 38.30 4.05 -18.13
C HIS A 355 38.74 2.67 -17.60
N ALA A 356 38.01 1.61 -17.93
CA ALA A 356 38.29 0.23 -17.51
C ALA A 356 38.80 -0.67 -18.66
N MET A 357 39.13 -0.11 -19.81
CA MET A 357 39.83 -0.75 -20.95
C MET A 357 41.21 -0.10 -21.14
#